data_AF-A0A937U3H8-F1
#
_entry.id   AF-A0A937U3H8-F1
#
_cell.length_a   1.000
_cell.length_b   1.000
_cell.length_c   1.000
_cell.angle_alpha   90.00
_cell.angle_beta   90.00
_cell.angle_gamma   90.00
#
_symmetry.space_group_name_H-M   'P 1'
#
loop_
_entity.id
_entity.type
_entity.pdbx_description
1 polymer ?
#
loop_
_entity_poly.entity_id
_entity_poly.type
_entity_poly.pdbx_seq_one_letter_code
_entity_poly.pdbx_strand_id
1 'polypeptide(L)'
;MIAAITGLGWVTVAGMGMGGDRNDFTVTNGELPRPTRKRVLDKPYPHFGRMDDFSRLGLAAIAFALKDAGLSEWTQKRDMGIIAASVYGCLQTDIDYFETVIPNGGLMASPALFSYTLPNCFLGEAAVCFGLTGASYVINDNSPSGLACLHAALESIAGGEIEKMICGICDLRSPPEIPLTAKGFVGAIFFVLEKVPESNRSPYGNLHLDKSGAVFFNGKQIENLVELAQECLAPSPK
;
A
#
# COMPACT_ATOMS: atom_id res chain seq x y z
N MET A 1 -1.29 -20.21 11.11
CA MET A 1 -1.35 -19.04 12.01
C MET A 1 -2.39 -18.07 11.45
N ILE A 2 -3.09 -17.33 12.30
CA ILE A 2 -4.19 -16.44 11.91
C ILE A 2 -3.82 -15.00 12.28
N ALA A 3 -3.98 -14.06 11.34
CA ALA A 3 -3.91 -12.62 11.59
C ALA A 3 -5.23 -11.97 11.19
N ALA A 4 -5.66 -10.96 11.94
CA ALA A 4 -6.90 -10.25 11.66
C ALA A 4 -6.63 -9.01 10.80
N ILE A 5 -7.54 -8.72 9.85
CA ILE A 5 -7.55 -7.45 9.11
C ILE A 5 -8.36 -6.44 9.92
N THR A 6 -7.72 -5.35 10.33
CA THR A 6 -8.36 -4.32 11.17
C THR A 6 -8.49 -2.97 10.47
N GLY A 7 -7.83 -2.78 9.32
CA GLY A 7 -7.96 -1.58 8.52
C GLY A 7 -7.76 -1.86 7.03
N LEU A 8 -8.47 -1.10 6.21
CA LEU A 8 -8.36 -1.11 4.76
C LEU A 8 -8.35 0.32 4.24
N GLY A 9 -7.42 0.64 3.33
CA GLY A 9 -7.35 1.92 2.65
C GLY A 9 -6.95 1.77 1.19
N TRP A 10 -7.49 2.63 0.32
CA TRP A 10 -7.23 2.56 -1.11
C TRP A 10 -7.18 3.91 -1.79
N VAL A 11 -6.51 3.91 -2.94
CA VAL A 11 -6.66 4.90 -4.00
C VAL A 11 -6.76 4.13 -5.32
N THR A 12 -7.90 4.21 -5.99
CA THR A 12 -8.14 3.64 -7.31
C THR A 12 -8.58 4.74 -8.26
N VAL A 13 -8.78 4.41 -9.54
CA VAL A 13 -9.35 5.32 -10.52
C VAL A 13 -10.74 5.82 -10.10
N ALA A 14 -11.55 4.96 -9.46
CA ALA A 14 -12.90 5.32 -9.05
C ALA A 14 -12.94 6.30 -7.86
N GLY A 15 -11.89 6.32 -7.04
CA GLY A 15 -11.83 7.18 -5.87
C GLY A 15 -10.78 6.75 -4.86
N MET A 16 -10.84 7.35 -3.68
CA MET A 16 -9.96 7.01 -2.56
C MET A 16 -10.75 7.07 -1.26
N GLY A 17 -10.46 6.14 -0.38
CA GLY A 17 -11.22 5.97 0.86
C GLY A 17 -10.62 4.90 1.76
N MET A 18 -11.38 4.60 2.81
CA MET A 18 -11.07 3.60 3.82
C MET A 18 -12.30 2.73 4.07
N GLY A 19 -12.16 1.55 4.68
CA GLY A 19 -13.22 0.55 4.66
C GLY A 19 -14.56 0.95 5.34
N GLY A 20 -14.55 1.95 6.23
CA GLY A 20 -15.78 2.63 6.68
C GLY A 20 -16.61 3.29 5.56
N ASP A 21 -15.99 3.67 4.44
CA ASP A 21 -16.57 4.35 3.28
C ASP A 21 -16.81 3.35 2.13
N ARG A 22 -17.75 2.41 2.33
CA ARG A 22 -18.00 1.25 1.43
C ARG A 22 -18.34 1.58 -0.04
N ASN A 23 -18.71 2.82 -0.36
CA ASN A 23 -19.34 3.15 -1.64
C ASN A 23 -18.36 3.39 -2.80
N ASP A 24 -17.05 3.51 -2.54
CA ASP A 24 -16.09 4.03 -3.54
C ASP A 24 -14.98 3.04 -3.94
N PHE A 25 -15.06 1.77 -3.54
CA PHE A 25 -14.07 0.77 -3.98
C PHE A 25 -14.51 0.12 -5.29
N THR A 26 -13.95 0.61 -6.40
CA THR A 26 -14.05 -0.04 -7.71
C THR A 26 -12.73 0.10 -8.45
N VAL A 27 -12.34 -0.96 -9.15
CA VAL A 27 -11.17 -0.95 -10.04
C VAL A 27 -11.66 -0.78 -11.47
N THR A 28 -11.44 0.42 -12.02
CA THR A 28 -11.82 0.78 -13.38
C THR A 28 -10.61 1.31 -14.15
N ASN A 29 -10.75 1.41 -15.47
CA ASN A 29 -9.77 2.10 -16.31
C ASN A 29 -10.03 3.60 -16.30
N GLY A 30 -8.98 4.41 -16.21
CA GLY A 30 -9.07 5.86 -16.21
C GLY A 30 -7.86 6.51 -15.55
N GLU A 31 -7.91 7.81 -15.30
CA GLU A 31 -6.83 8.52 -14.61
C GLU A 31 -6.93 8.33 -13.10
N LEU A 32 -5.80 8.11 -12.45
CA LEU A 32 -5.77 8.06 -10.99
C LEU A 32 -6.03 9.46 -10.43
N PRO A 33 -6.89 9.60 -9.41
CA PRO A 33 -7.05 10.86 -8.73
C PRO A 33 -5.76 11.22 -8.01
N ARG A 34 -5.34 12.49 -8.09
CA ARG A 34 -4.14 12.96 -7.40
C ARG A 34 -4.44 13.25 -5.92
N PRO A 35 -3.88 12.49 -4.96
CA PRO A 35 -4.15 12.72 -3.54
C PRO A 35 -3.60 14.08 -3.09
N THR A 36 -4.41 14.84 -2.35
CA THR A 36 -3.97 16.10 -1.73
C THR A 36 -3.68 15.88 -0.24
N ARG A 37 -2.68 16.59 0.30
CA ARG A 37 -2.32 16.47 1.72
C ARG A 37 -3.51 16.71 2.65
N LYS A 38 -4.39 17.67 2.32
CA LYS A 38 -5.60 17.99 3.10
C LYS A 38 -6.57 16.83 3.21
N ARG A 39 -6.68 16.01 2.17
CA ARG A 39 -7.57 14.85 2.14
C ARG A 39 -6.96 13.64 2.84
N VAL A 40 -5.64 13.48 2.73
CA VAL A 40 -4.93 12.32 3.27
C VAL A 40 -4.61 12.48 4.76
N LEU A 41 -4.05 13.62 5.17
CA LEU A 41 -3.49 13.85 6.50
C LEU A 41 -4.19 15.01 7.20
N ASP A 42 -4.49 14.83 8.48
CA ASP A 42 -5.16 15.86 9.29
C ASP A 42 -4.15 16.93 9.74
N LYS A 43 -2.89 16.52 9.93
CA LYS A 43 -1.78 17.40 10.28
C LYS A 43 -0.97 17.83 9.05
N PRO A 44 -0.31 19.01 9.08
CA PRO A 44 0.64 19.39 8.06
C PRO A 44 1.79 18.37 7.96
N TYR A 45 2.17 18.02 6.73
CA TYR A 45 3.34 17.19 6.45
C TYR A 45 4.15 17.85 5.33
N PRO A 46 5.23 18.58 5.64
CA PRO A 46 5.98 19.37 4.66
C PRO A 46 6.51 18.54 3.48
N HIS A 47 6.80 17.26 3.71
CA HIS A 47 7.32 16.36 2.68
C HIS A 47 6.26 16.00 1.63
N PHE A 48 4.97 16.09 1.95
CA PHE A 48 3.90 15.74 1.00
C PHE A 48 3.97 16.58 -0.29
N GLY A 49 4.38 17.84 -0.19
CA GLY A 49 4.47 18.74 -1.34
C GLY A 49 5.53 18.37 -2.37
N ARG A 50 6.60 17.67 -1.96
CA ARG A 50 7.73 17.29 -2.81
C ARG A 50 7.65 15.86 -3.38
N MET A 51 6.73 15.04 -2.88
CA MET A 51 6.57 13.66 -3.33
C MET A 51 6.19 13.59 -4.81
N ASP A 52 6.74 12.59 -5.48
CA ASP A 52 6.26 12.11 -6.77
C ASP A 52 4.86 11.49 -6.64
N ASP A 53 4.19 11.24 -7.76
CA ASP A 53 2.81 10.78 -7.73
C ASP A 53 2.71 9.32 -7.23
N PHE A 54 3.73 8.47 -7.45
CA PHE A 54 3.80 7.12 -6.88
C PHE A 54 3.86 7.17 -5.35
N SER A 55 4.72 8.03 -4.77
CA SER A 55 4.80 8.11 -3.30
C SER A 55 3.59 8.74 -2.65
N ARG A 56 2.94 9.73 -3.32
CA ARG A 56 1.66 10.28 -2.84
C ARG A 56 0.58 9.21 -2.81
N LEU A 57 0.52 8.37 -3.84
CA LEU A 57 -0.46 7.30 -3.98
C LEU A 57 -0.32 6.27 -2.85
N GLY A 58 0.88 5.73 -2.66
CA GLY A 58 1.18 4.75 -1.62
C GLY A 58 0.95 5.30 -0.21
N LEU A 59 1.47 6.49 0.08
CA LEU A 59 1.26 7.14 1.38
C LEU A 59 -0.23 7.39 1.66
N ALA A 60 -1.00 7.77 0.65
CA ALA A 60 -2.44 8.02 0.81
C ALA A 60 -3.20 6.76 1.21
N ALA A 61 -3.00 5.65 0.51
CA ALA A 61 -3.67 4.40 0.83
C ALA A 61 -3.25 3.85 2.22
N ILE A 62 -1.96 3.95 2.58
CA ILE A 62 -1.48 3.59 3.93
C ILE A 62 -2.14 4.46 5.00
N ALA A 63 -2.22 5.77 4.78
CA ALA A 63 -2.86 6.69 5.72
C ALA A 63 -4.34 6.34 5.93
N PHE A 64 -5.06 6.00 4.86
CA PHE A 64 -6.45 5.56 4.95
C PHE A 64 -6.58 4.23 5.71
N ALA A 65 -5.72 3.24 5.43
CA ALA A 65 -5.74 1.96 6.13
C ALA A 65 -5.48 2.13 7.63
N LEU A 66 -4.53 2.99 8.00
CA LEU A 66 -4.26 3.33 9.40
C LEU A 66 -5.39 4.13 10.04
N LYS A 67 -6.07 5.03 9.32
CA LYS A 67 -7.25 5.74 9.83
C LYS A 67 -8.41 4.78 10.09
N ASP A 68 -8.63 3.81 9.20
CA ASP A 68 -9.64 2.75 9.35
C ASP A 68 -9.39 1.88 10.58
N ALA A 69 -8.14 1.41 10.73
CA ALA A 69 -7.68 0.73 11.93
C ALA A 69 -7.61 1.66 13.15
N GLY A 70 -7.78 2.98 12.95
CA GLY A 70 -7.58 4.09 13.88
C GLY A 70 -6.28 3.98 14.67
N LEU A 71 -5.25 3.60 13.93
CA LEU A 71 -3.85 3.63 14.28
C LEU A 71 -3.15 4.78 13.56
N SER A 72 -3.87 5.77 13.02
CA SER A 72 -3.27 6.94 12.35
C SER A 72 -2.57 7.90 13.32
N GLU A 73 -3.12 8.08 14.51
CA GLU A 73 -2.54 8.90 15.58
C GLU A 73 -1.50 8.10 16.38
N TRP A 74 -0.43 8.76 16.77
CA TRP A 74 0.66 8.15 17.55
C TRP A 74 1.41 9.20 18.38
N THR A 75 1.98 8.77 19.49
CA THR A 75 2.79 9.62 20.39
C THR A 75 4.19 9.06 20.66
N GLN A 76 4.37 7.75 20.45
CA GLN A 76 5.64 7.05 20.58
C GLN A 76 5.88 6.21 19.32
N LYS A 77 7.17 6.01 18.98
CA LYS A 77 7.55 5.07 17.92
C LYS A 77 7.04 3.67 18.25
N ARG A 78 6.62 2.94 17.24
CA ARG A 78 5.96 1.64 17.38
C ARG A 78 6.51 0.63 16.39
N ASP A 79 6.70 -0.58 16.89
CA ASP A 79 7.16 -1.72 16.10
C ASP A 79 6.00 -2.26 15.24
N MET A 80 5.85 -1.63 14.08
CA MET A 80 4.87 -1.97 13.07
C MET A 80 5.57 -1.87 11.72
N GLY A 81 5.45 -2.93 10.92
CA GLY A 81 6.14 -3.05 9.63
C GLY A 81 5.26 -2.55 8.49
N ILE A 82 5.88 -2.37 7.32
CA ILE A 82 5.21 -2.00 6.07
C ILE A 82 5.82 -2.79 4.92
N ILE A 83 5.05 -3.66 4.28
CA ILE A 83 5.50 -4.43 3.12
C ILE A 83 4.59 -4.13 1.94
N ALA A 84 5.14 -3.63 0.85
CA ALA A 84 4.36 -3.43 -0.37
C ALA A 84 4.78 -4.39 -1.47
N ALA A 85 3.81 -4.83 -2.26
CA ALA A 85 4.03 -5.40 -3.57
C ALA A 85 3.95 -4.29 -4.63
N SER A 86 4.69 -4.47 -5.73
CA SER A 86 4.59 -3.60 -6.90
C SER A 86 5.05 -4.36 -8.13
N VAL A 87 4.41 -4.13 -9.27
CA VAL A 87 4.83 -4.67 -10.57
C VAL A 87 5.86 -3.75 -11.22
N TYR A 88 5.61 -2.44 -11.19
CA TYR A 88 6.39 -1.45 -11.93
C TYR A 88 7.35 -0.65 -11.06
N GLY A 89 7.13 -0.61 -9.75
CA GLY A 89 7.88 0.24 -8.83
C GLY A 89 7.74 1.72 -9.17
N CYS A 90 8.84 2.46 -9.04
CA CYS A 90 8.95 3.88 -9.33
C CYS A 90 9.25 4.18 -10.81
N LEU A 91 8.93 3.29 -11.75
CA LEU A 91 9.35 3.38 -13.14
C LEU A 91 9.00 4.71 -13.84
N GLN A 92 7.80 5.26 -13.59
CA GLN A 92 7.44 6.57 -14.14
C GLN A 92 8.36 7.68 -13.61
N THR A 93 8.65 7.67 -12.31
CA THR A 93 9.56 8.62 -11.67
C THR A 93 11.00 8.45 -12.16
N ASP A 94 11.41 7.22 -12.46
CA ASP A 94 12.72 6.93 -13.06
C ASP A 94 12.82 7.52 -14.47
N ILE A 95 11.76 7.41 -15.28
CA ILE A 95 11.69 8.04 -16.62
C ILE A 95 11.75 9.56 -16.48
N ASP A 96 10.91 10.16 -15.64
CA ASP A 96 10.88 11.60 -15.41
C ASP A 96 12.25 12.12 -14.95
N TYR A 97 12.93 11.38 -14.05
CA TYR A 97 14.28 11.71 -13.63
C TYR A 97 15.27 11.64 -14.79
N PHE A 98 15.23 10.56 -15.58
CA PHE A 98 16.15 10.35 -16.70
C PHE A 98 15.99 11.45 -17.77
N GLU A 99 14.77 11.94 -18.01
CA GLU A 99 14.52 13.09 -18.88
C GLU A 99 15.24 14.38 -18.42
N THR A 100 15.46 14.55 -17.11
CA THR A 100 16.25 15.66 -16.58
C THR A 100 17.77 15.46 -16.71
N VAL A 101 18.22 14.20 -16.82
CA VAL A 101 19.63 13.82 -16.91
C VAL A 101 20.15 13.92 -18.35
N ILE A 102 19.35 13.51 -19.35
CA ILE A 102 19.77 13.50 -20.77
C ILE A 102 20.32 14.86 -21.24
N PRO A 103 19.67 16.01 -20.94
CA PRO A 103 20.14 17.31 -21.40
C PRO A 103 21.47 17.70 -20.75
N ASN A 104 22.35 18.33 -21.53
CA ASN A 104 23.60 18.94 -21.05
C ASN A 104 24.50 17.99 -20.23
N GLY A 105 24.46 16.69 -20.51
CA GLY A 105 25.31 15.70 -19.84
C GLY A 105 25.03 15.54 -18.35
N GLY A 106 23.79 15.72 -17.90
CA GLY A 106 23.39 15.55 -16.50
C GLY A 106 23.48 16.80 -15.63
N LEU A 107 23.91 17.96 -16.19
CA LEU A 107 24.00 19.21 -15.42
C LEU A 107 22.64 19.67 -14.85
N MET A 108 21.54 19.24 -15.47
CA MET A 108 20.17 19.57 -15.08
C MET A 108 19.46 18.43 -14.34
N ALA A 109 20.18 17.38 -13.90
CA ALA A 109 19.61 16.26 -13.18
C ALA A 109 18.87 16.74 -11.93
N SER A 110 17.59 16.38 -11.78
CA SER A 110 16.73 16.86 -10.70
C SER A 110 16.99 16.09 -9.39
N PRO A 111 17.54 16.72 -8.33
CA PRO A 111 17.75 16.05 -7.05
C PRO A 111 16.43 15.69 -6.36
N ALA A 112 15.37 16.45 -6.65
CA ALA A 112 14.04 16.22 -6.10
C ALA A 112 13.43 14.91 -6.65
N LEU A 113 13.56 14.66 -7.96
CA LEU A 113 13.09 13.41 -8.57
C LEU A 113 13.96 12.22 -8.15
N PHE A 114 15.29 12.39 -8.14
CA PHE A 114 16.23 11.36 -7.68
C PHE A 114 15.91 10.81 -6.29
N SER A 115 15.39 11.66 -5.40
CA SER A 115 14.99 11.24 -4.05
C SER A 115 13.83 10.22 -4.05
N TYR A 116 13.12 10.07 -5.16
CA TYR A 116 11.97 9.18 -5.34
C TYR A 116 12.19 8.11 -6.41
N THR A 117 13.41 7.94 -6.93
CA THR A 117 13.80 6.84 -7.84
C THR A 117 14.14 5.55 -7.09
N LEU A 118 13.46 5.31 -5.96
CA LEU A 118 13.51 4.03 -5.25
C LEU A 118 12.07 3.61 -4.95
N PRO A 119 11.72 2.34 -5.20
CA PRO A 119 10.33 1.87 -5.07
C PRO A 119 9.83 1.92 -3.63
N ASN A 120 10.72 1.96 -2.63
CA ASN A 120 10.37 1.98 -1.22
C ASN A 120 10.25 3.38 -0.60
N CYS A 121 10.45 4.48 -1.35
CA CYS A 121 10.45 5.84 -0.78
C CYS A 121 9.16 6.16 -0.03
N PHE A 122 8.00 5.74 -0.55
CA PHE A 122 6.71 5.98 0.10
C PHE A 122 6.53 5.22 1.41
N LEU A 123 7.19 4.07 1.58
CA LEU A 123 7.24 3.36 2.86
C LEU A 123 8.03 4.15 3.89
N GLY A 124 9.16 4.75 3.49
CA GLY A 124 9.95 5.64 4.34
C GLY A 124 9.16 6.89 4.76
N GLU A 125 8.42 7.49 3.83
CA GLU A 125 7.53 8.61 4.13
C GLU A 125 6.40 8.20 5.09
N ALA A 126 5.79 7.03 4.91
CA ALA A 126 4.79 6.49 5.81
C ALA A 126 5.37 6.20 7.21
N ALA A 127 6.58 5.63 7.28
CA ALA A 127 7.25 5.33 8.53
C ALA A 127 7.51 6.61 9.35
N VAL A 128 7.98 7.68 8.70
CA VAL A 128 8.18 8.99 9.33
C VAL A 128 6.84 9.60 9.74
N CYS A 129 5.82 9.55 8.88
CA CYS A 129 4.52 10.16 9.15
C CYS A 129 3.77 9.48 10.30
N PHE A 130 3.92 8.16 10.44
CA PHE A 130 3.14 7.32 11.37
C PHE A 130 3.94 6.66 12.49
N GLY A 131 5.22 7.05 12.65
CA GLY A 131 6.08 6.59 13.75
C GLY A 131 6.42 5.10 13.70
N LEU A 132 6.53 4.52 12.51
CA LEU A 132 6.68 3.08 12.30
C LEU A 132 8.17 2.71 12.28
N THR A 133 8.54 1.65 13.00
CA THR A 133 9.94 1.21 13.13
C THR A 133 10.18 -0.25 12.77
N GLY A 134 9.15 -0.99 12.37
CA GLY A 134 9.28 -2.39 11.98
C GLY A 134 9.90 -2.56 10.59
N ALA A 135 9.94 -3.81 10.11
CA ALA A 135 10.47 -4.13 8.79
C ALA A 135 9.76 -3.34 7.67
N SER A 136 10.54 -2.79 6.73
CA SER A 136 10.02 -1.94 5.65
C SER A 136 10.71 -2.23 4.33
N TYR A 137 9.99 -2.81 3.37
CA TYR A 137 10.53 -3.14 2.04
C TYR A 137 9.43 -3.34 0.98
N VAL A 138 9.84 -3.28 -0.28
CA VAL A 138 8.98 -3.55 -1.44
C VAL A 138 9.39 -4.87 -2.07
N ILE A 139 8.41 -5.69 -2.43
CA ILE A 139 8.56 -6.89 -3.23
C ILE A 139 8.13 -6.55 -4.65
N ASN A 140 9.09 -6.53 -5.57
CA ASN A 140 8.79 -6.41 -6.99
C ASN A 140 8.45 -7.79 -7.55
N ASP A 141 7.19 -8.00 -7.90
CA ASP A 141 6.67 -9.26 -8.42
C ASP A 141 6.06 -9.04 -9.81
N ASN A 142 6.33 -9.97 -10.74
CA ASN A 142 5.72 -9.95 -12.07
C ASN A 142 4.25 -10.38 -12.03
N SER A 143 3.79 -10.98 -10.93
CA SER A 143 2.38 -11.29 -10.70
C SER A 143 1.58 -10.04 -10.31
N PRO A 144 0.46 -9.75 -11.00
CA PRO A 144 -0.43 -8.65 -10.62
C PRO A 144 -1.27 -8.95 -9.37
N SER A 145 -1.12 -10.13 -8.75
CA SER A 145 -1.95 -10.53 -7.60
C SER A 145 -1.65 -9.74 -6.33
N GLY A 146 -0.41 -9.32 -6.13
CA GLY A 146 0.06 -8.65 -4.92
C GLY A 146 0.14 -9.56 -3.67
N LEU A 147 -0.08 -10.88 -3.80
CA LEU A 147 -0.13 -11.78 -2.63
C LEU A 147 1.22 -11.98 -1.95
N ALA A 148 2.34 -11.71 -2.63
CA ALA A 148 3.67 -11.85 -2.05
C ALA A 148 3.87 -11.03 -0.77
N CYS A 149 3.28 -9.83 -0.69
CA CYS A 149 3.35 -9.02 0.53
C CYS A 149 2.55 -9.63 1.68
N LEU A 150 1.41 -10.30 1.39
CA LEU A 150 0.62 -11.00 2.41
C LEU A 150 1.35 -12.22 2.94
N HIS A 151 2.03 -12.98 2.07
CA HIS A 151 2.84 -14.12 2.51
C HIS A 151 3.92 -13.67 3.48
N ALA A 152 4.72 -12.68 3.08
CA ALA A 152 5.79 -12.15 3.91
C ALA A 152 5.26 -11.56 5.24
N ALA A 153 4.15 -10.83 5.19
CA ALA A 153 3.51 -10.28 6.38
C ALA A 153 3.03 -11.37 7.35
N LEU A 154 2.33 -12.38 6.84
CA LEU A 154 1.81 -13.49 7.64
C LEU A 154 2.95 -14.35 8.18
N GLU A 155 4.02 -14.59 7.43
CA GLU A 155 5.19 -15.32 7.91
C GLU A 155 5.92 -14.58 9.05
N SER A 156 6.17 -13.28 8.92
CA SER A 156 6.78 -12.48 10.00
C SER A 156 5.93 -12.46 11.27
N ILE A 157 4.60 -12.33 11.13
CA ILE A 157 3.69 -12.44 12.28
C ILE A 157 3.72 -13.86 12.88
N ALA A 158 3.88 -14.90 12.06
CA ALA A 158 3.88 -16.30 12.49
C ALA A 158 5.13 -16.64 13.27
N GLY A 159 6.27 -16.13 12.78
CA GLY A 159 7.57 -16.25 13.43
C GLY A 159 7.68 -15.46 14.74
N GLY A 160 6.72 -14.57 15.02
CA GLY A 160 6.74 -13.72 16.21
C GLY A 160 7.74 -12.56 16.10
N GLU A 161 8.18 -12.23 14.88
CA GLU A 161 9.06 -11.09 14.62
C GLU A 161 8.35 -9.76 14.84
N ILE A 162 7.04 -9.74 14.58
CA ILE A 162 6.20 -8.54 14.67
C ILE A 162 4.74 -8.88 14.97
N GLU A 163 4.02 -7.96 15.61
CA GLU A 163 2.61 -8.16 15.94
C GLU A 163 1.64 -7.42 15.03
N LYS A 164 2.11 -6.35 14.39
CA LYS A 164 1.31 -5.49 13.51
C LYS A 164 2.06 -5.23 12.20
N MET A 165 1.39 -5.41 11.08
CA MET A 165 1.97 -5.22 9.76
C MET A 165 1.00 -4.47 8.87
N ILE A 166 1.51 -3.48 8.15
CA ILE A 166 0.80 -2.87 7.03
C ILE A 166 1.27 -3.59 5.77
N CYS A 167 0.36 -4.05 4.93
CA CYS A 167 0.75 -4.66 3.66
C CYS A 167 -0.23 -4.36 2.53
N GLY A 168 0.27 -4.29 1.30
CA GLY A 168 -0.55 -3.87 0.19
C GLY A 168 0.16 -3.89 -1.16
N ILE A 169 -0.51 -3.40 -2.18
CA ILE A 169 0.05 -3.19 -3.52
C ILE A 169 -0.02 -1.71 -3.88
N CYS A 170 0.98 -1.21 -4.59
CA CYS A 170 1.02 0.14 -5.12
C CYS A 170 1.66 0.13 -6.50
N ASP A 171 0.95 0.66 -7.50
CA ASP A 171 1.43 0.77 -8.87
C ASP A 171 0.78 1.96 -9.58
N LEU A 172 1.60 2.72 -10.31
CA LEU A 172 1.10 3.62 -11.34
C LEU A 172 0.81 2.83 -12.61
N ARG A 173 0.19 3.49 -13.59
CA ARG A 173 0.05 2.91 -14.92
C ARG A 173 1.43 2.66 -15.52
N SER A 174 1.60 1.51 -16.18
CA SER A 174 2.78 1.24 -17.01
C SER A 174 2.98 2.38 -18.02
N PRO A 175 4.18 2.99 -18.08
CA PRO A 175 4.49 4.00 -19.08
C PRO A 175 4.25 3.45 -20.51
N PRO A 176 3.62 4.22 -21.42
CA PRO A 176 3.36 3.78 -22.79
C PRO A 176 4.62 3.34 -23.56
N GLU A 177 5.77 3.91 -23.20
CA GLU A 177 7.07 3.72 -23.82
C GLU A 177 7.68 2.35 -23.49
N ILE A 178 7.25 1.72 -22.39
CA ILE A 178 7.75 0.43 -21.91
C ILE A 178 6.56 -0.54 -21.79
N PRO A 179 6.16 -1.20 -22.89
CA PRO A 179 5.07 -2.16 -22.88
C PRO A 179 5.53 -3.43 -22.15
N LEU A 180 5.22 -3.54 -20.86
CA LEU A 180 5.40 -4.77 -20.11
C LEU A 180 4.26 -5.74 -20.42
N THR A 181 4.59 -7.04 -20.46
CA THR A 181 3.66 -8.12 -20.82
C THR A 181 2.54 -8.32 -19.82
N ALA A 182 2.78 -8.02 -18.54
CA ALA A 182 1.77 -8.07 -17.48
C ALA A 182 1.12 -6.69 -17.29
N LYS A 183 -0.22 -6.63 -17.38
CA LYS A 183 -1.01 -5.47 -16.95
C LYS A 183 -1.24 -5.60 -15.44
N GLY A 184 -0.47 -4.84 -14.67
CA GLY A 184 -0.59 -4.74 -13.23
C GLY A 184 -1.87 -4.06 -12.80
N PHE A 185 -2.16 -4.15 -11.50
CA PHE A 185 -3.12 -3.27 -10.84
C PHE A 185 -2.67 -1.81 -10.98
N VAL A 186 -3.62 -0.88 -11.08
CA VAL A 186 -3.34 0.57 -11.15
C VAL A 186 -4.03 1.24 -9.98
N GLY A 187 -3.24 1.79 -9.06
CA GLY A 187 -3.71 2.34 -7.80
C GLY A 187 -2.88 1.86 -6.61
N ALA A 188 -3.43 2.05 -5.41
CA ALA A 188 -2.87 1.51 -4.18
C ALA A 188 -3.98 0.90 -3.31
N ILE A 189 -3.71 -0.25 -2.69
CA ILE A 189 -4.58 -0.91 -1.71
C ILE A 189 -3.70 -1.40 -0.58
N PHE A 190 -4.01 -1.00 0.65
CA PHE A 190 -3.27 -1.40 1.84
C PHE A 190 -4.21 -1.89 2.95
N PHE A 191 -3.73 -2.91 3.66
CA PHE A 191 -4.40 -3.54 4.78
C PHE A 191 -3.54 -3.37 6.04
N VAL A 192 -4.19 -3.23 7.18
CA VAL A 192 -3.55 -3.37 8.49
C VAL A 192 -3.86 -4.75 9.04
N LEU A 193 -2.81 -5.50 9.32
CA LEU A 193 -2.86 -6.83 9.92
C LEU A 193 -2.42 -6.76 11.38
N GLU A 194 -3.19 -7.40 12.24
CA GLU A 194 -2.88 -7.52 13.67
C GLU A 194 -2.96 -8.98 14.11
N LYS A 195 -1.94 -9.45 14.82
CA LYS A 195 -1.96 -10.78 15.43
C LYS A 195 -3.10 -10.92 16.45
N VAL A 196 -3.31 -9.87 17.25
CA VAL A 196 -4.39 -9.76 18.22
C VAL A 196 -4.96 -8.35 18.09
N PRO A 197 -6.18 -8.18 17.54
CA PRO A 197 -6.83 -6.87 17.45
C PRO A 197 -7.03 -6.23 18.83
N GLU A 198 -6.97 -4.90 18.87
CA GLU A 198 -7.40 -4.14 20.06
C GLU A 198 -8.90 -4.37 20.35
N SER A 199 -9.24 -4.60 21.63
CA SER A 199 -10.56 -5.10 22.06
C SER A 199 -11.77 -4.22 21.68
N ASN A 200 -11.54 -2.96 21.29
CA ASN A 200 -12.59 -1.99 21.01
C ASN A 200 -12.99 -1.93 19.52
N ARG A 201 -12.44 -2.79 18.65
CA ARG A 201 -12.74 -2.79 17.22
C ARG A 201 -13.08 -4.18 16.70
N SER A 202 -14.04 -4.23 15.77
CA SER A 202 -14.38 -5.45 15.05
C SER A 202 -13.49 -5.56 13.81
N PRO A 203 -12.63 -6.58 13.71
CA PRO A 203 -11.88 -6.83 12.48
C PRO A 203 -12.82 -7.18 11.32
N TYR A 204 -12.39 -6.93 10.10
CA TYR A 204 -13.11 -7.37 8.88
C TYR A 204 -13.15 -8.90 8.78
N GLY A 205 -12.12 -9.55 9.31
CA GLY A 205 -12.00 -11.00 9.27
C GLY A 205 -10.58 -11.46 9.52
N ASN A 206 -10.39 -12.75 9.31
CA ASN A 206 -9.15 -13.45 9.61
C ASN A 206 -8.49 -13.98 8.34
N LEU A 207 -7.21 -13.69 8.19
CA LEU A 207 -6.31 -14.22 7.19
C LEU A 207 -5.50 -15.39 7.74
N HIS A 208 -5.29 -16.40 6.91
CA HIS A 208 -4.29 -17.43 7.16
C HIS A 208 -3.70 -17.98 5.86
N LEU A 209 -2.53 -18.59 5.97
CA LEU A 209 -1.94 -19.43 4.93
C LEU A 209 -2.27 -20.88 5.21
N ASP A 210 -2.59 -21.63 4.16
CA ASP A 210 -2.64 -23.10 4.22
C ASP A 210 -1.23 -23.72 4.08
N LYS A 211 -1.15 -25.05 4.00
CA LYS A 211 0.13 -25.76 3.84
C LYS A 211 0.77 -25.58 2.46
N SER A 212 -0.01 -25.19 1.45
CA SER A 212 0.47 -24.94 0.10
C SER A 212 0.94 -23.50 -0.11
N GLY A 213 0.68 -22.62 0.85
CA GLY A 213 0.94 -21.18 0.76
C GLY A 213 -0.23 -20.40 0.15
N ALA A 214 -1.39 -21.01 -0.03
CA ALA A 214 -2.59 -20.29 -0.49
C ALA A 214 -3.14 -19.40 0.64
N VAL A 215 -3.56 -18.19 0.27
CA VAL A 215 -4.13 -17.20 1.19
C VAL A 215 -5.63 -17.43 1.33
N PHE A 216 -6.11 -17.49 2.57
CA PHE A 216 -7.54 -17.61 2.87
C PHE A 216 -8.00 -16.47 3.77
N PHE A 217 -9.13 -15.86 3.42
CA PHE A 217 -9.84 -14.86 4.22
C PHE A 217 -11.22 -15.38 4.59
N ASN A 218 -11.53 -15.47 5.89
CA ASN A 218 -12.81 -15.99 6.39
C ASN A 218 -13.24 -17.34 5.77
N GLY A 219 -12.27 -18.20 5.44
CA GLY A 219 -12.49 -19.51 4.82
C GLY A 219 -12.61 -19.52 3.30
N LYS A 220 -12.60 -18.34 2.63
CA LYS A 220 -12.55 -18.21 1.17
C LYS A 220 -11.09 -18.04 0.71
N GLN A 221 -10.68 -18.78 -0.32
CA GLN A 221 -9.38 -18.59 -0.96
C GLN A 221 -9.35 -17.25 -1.71
N ILE A 222 -8.23 -16.54 -1.60
CA ILE A 222 -8.02 -15.21 -2.18
C ILE A 222 -6.92 -15.30 -3.24
N GLU A 223 -7.23 -14.86 -4.45
CA GLU A 223 -6.30 -14.93 -5.59
C GLU A 223 -5.54 -13.63 -5.81
N ASN A 224 -6.03 -12.50 -5.30
CA ASN A 224 -5.38 -11.20 -5.39
C ASN A 224 -5.89 -10.19 -4.34
N LEU A 225 -5.17 -9.07 -4.16
CA LEU A 225 -5.52 -8.05 -3.19
C LEU A 225 -6.80 -7.25 -3.50
N VAL A 226 -7.20 -7.16 -4.77
CA VAL A 226 -8.47 -6.51 -5.14
C VAL A 226 -9.65 -7.34 -4.63
N GLU A 227 -9.60 -8.65 -4.85
CA GLU A 227 -10.59 -9.59 -4.31
C GLU A 227 -10.64 -9.51 -2.77
N LEU A 228 -9.49 -9.47 -2.10
CA LEU A 228 -9.45 -9.33 -0.64
C LEU A 228 -10.16 -8.06 -0.16
N ALA A 229 -9.91 -6.92 -0.81
CA ALA A 229 -10.58 -5.67 -0.49
C ALA A 229 -12.10 -5.76 -0.72
N GLN A 230 -12.55 -6.41 -1.80
CA GLN A 230 -13.98 -6.64 -2.07
C GLN A 230 -14.63 -7.49 -0.98
N GLU A 231 -13.98 -8.57 -0.54
CA GLU A 231 -14.47 -9.44 0.52
C GLU A 231 -14.53 -8.73 1.88
N CYS A 232 -13.57 -7.84 2.18
CA CYS A 232 -13.62 -7.01 3.39
C CYS A 232 -14.82 -6.05 3.37
N LEU A 233 -15.14 -5.49 2.20
CA LEU A 233 -16.22 -4.50 2.03
C LEU A 233 -17.60 -5.14 1.84
N ALA A 234 -17.65 -6.45 1.57
CA ALA A 234 -18.89 -7.18 1.40
C ALA A 234 -19.76 -7.09 2.67
N PRO A 235 -21.09 -6.98 2.53
CA PRO A 235 -21.98 -7.08 3.68
C PRO A 235 -21.77 -8.44 4.36
N SER A 236 -21.64 -8.45 5.70
CA SER A 236 -21.62 -9.71 6.44
C SER A 236 -22.87 -10.54 6.09
N PRO A 237 -22.74 -11.84 5.83
CA PRO A 237 -23.90 -12.69 5.59
C PRO A 237 -24.84 -12.59 6.81
N LYS A 238 -26.12 -12.33 6.53
CA LYS A 238 -27.18 -12.24 7.54
C LYS A 238 -27.42 -13.59 8.23
#